data_AF-R9N0Z6-F1
#
_entry.id   AF-R9N0Z6-F1
#
_cell.length_a   1.000
_cell.length_b   1.000
_cell.length_c   1.000
_cell.angle_alpha   90.00
_cell.angle_beta   90.00
_cell.angle_gamma   90.00
#
_symmetry.space_group_name_H-M   'P 1'
#
loop_
_entity.id
_entity.type
_entity.pdbx_description
1 polymer ?
#
loop_
_entity_poly.entity_id
_entity_poly.type
_entity_poly.pdbx_seq_one_letter_code
_entity_poly.pdbx_strand_id
1 'polypeptide(L)'
;MLYETIDRAQNGDKEAMQKLVDQFTPLMRNRANKLGYEDAYENIRLYFIELIYFMKLEKIRLKEDGGITSYINASVDNFYNKEMKKRDKWKKEIVISALPAEQEYYVEKKMSKEDKADIFMELNIAEKLAPYEYKIIYMIYIEGYSVAEIARGANKTRQAVNQLKKRVLKKIKDMMFTF
;
A
#
# COMPACT_ATOMS: atom_id res chain seq x y z
N MET A 1 -24.96 -5.23 -35.88
CA MET A 1 -24.31 -3.91 -36.02
C MET A 1 -23.58 -3.55 -34.73
N LEU A 2 -22.65 -2.59 -34.73
CA LEU A 2 -21.85 -2.24 -33.54
C LEU A 2 -22.76 -1.72 -32.40
N TYR A 3 -23.75 -0.90 -32.74
CA TYR A 3 -24.77 -0.40 -31.80
C TYR A 3 -25.46 -1.53 -31.03
N GLU A 4 -26.01 -2.53 -31.72
CA GLU A 4 -26.74 -3.65 -31.12
C GLU A 4 -25.82 -4.54 -30.27
N THR A 5 -24.55 -4.66 -30.64
CA THR A 5 -23.58 -5.43 -29.86
C THR A 5 -23.26 -4.71 -28.55
N ILE A 6 -23.14 -3.38 -28.58
CA ILE A 6 -22.96 -2.57 -27.36
C ILE A 6 -24.21 -2.65 -26.47
N ASP A 7 -25.40 -2.50 -27.05
CA ASP A 7 -26.66 -2.59 -26.30
C ASP A 7 -26.81 -3.94 -25.58
N ARG A 8 -26.51 -5.05 -26.26
CA ARG A 8 -26.47 -6.38 -25.62
C ARG A 8 -25.41 -6.48 -24.52
N ALA A 9 -24.21 -5.96 -24.77
CA ALA A 9 -23.13 -5.97 -23.79
C ALA A 9 -23.49 -5.17 -22.53
N GLN A 10 -24.18 -4.03 -22.68
CA GLN A 10 -24.71 -3.23 -21.57
C GLN A 10 -25.76 -3.99 -20.76
N ASN A 11 -26.58 -4.80 -21.44
CA ASN A 11 -27.59 -5.66 -20.81
C ASN A 11 -27.02 -6.98 -20.21
N GLY A 12 -25.69 -7.11 -20.11
CA GLY A 12 -25.03 -8.23 -19.44
C GLY A 12 -24.66 -9.42 -20.34
N ASP A 13 -24.80 -9.30 -21.66
CA ASP A 13 -24.32 -10.31 -22.61
C ASP A 13 -22.78 -10.33 -22.64
N LYS A 14 -22.21 -11.35 -22.00
CA LYS A 14 -20.75 -11.53 -21.91
C LYS A 14 -20.11 -11.83 -23.26
N GLU A 15 -20.81 -12.53 -24.16
CA GLU A 15 -20.28 -12.82 -25.50
C GLU A 15 -20.22 -11.56 -26.35
N ALA A 16 -21.24 -10.70 -26.24
CA ALA A 16 -21.24 -9.40 -26.91
C ALA A 16 -20.09 -8.51 -26.42
N MET A 17 -19.87 -8.44 -25.10
CA MET A 17 -18.73 -7.71 -24.54
C MET A 17 -17.39 -8.27 -25.02
N GLN A 18 -17.23 -9.61 -25.01
CA GLN A 18 -15.99 -10.25 -25.46
C GLN A 18 -15.74 -9.96 -26.95
N LYS A 19 -16.76 -10.03 -27.81
CA LYS A 19 -16.65 -9.66 -29.23
C LYS A 19 -16.15 -8.23 -29.43
N LEU A 20 -16.64 -7.28 -28.63
CA LEU A 20 -16.18 -5.89 -28.66
C LEU A 20 -14.71 -5.77 -28.21
N VAL A 21 -14.34 -6.46 -27.14
CA VAL A 21 -12.95 -6.50 -26.66
C VAL A 21 -12.03 -7.04 -27.76
N ASP A 22 -12.39 -8.14 -28.41
CA ASP A 22 -11.61 -8.75 -29.48
C ASP A 22 -11.47 -7.81 -30.68
N GLN A 23 -12.58 -7.18 -31.09
CA GLN A 23 -12.61 -6.23 -32.20
C GLN A 23 -11.68 -5.02 -31.97
N PHE A 24 -11.65 -4.46 -30.75
CA PHE A 24 -10.86 -3.28 -30.41
C PHE A 24 -9.48 -3.61 -29.80
N THR A 25 -9.13 -4.89 -29.67
CA THR A 25 -7.82 -5.35 -29.18
C THR A 25 -6.64 -4.69 -29.92
N PRO A 26 -6.65 -4.54 -31.26
CA PRO A 26 -5.55 -3.88 -31.97
C PRO A 26 -5.32 -2.43 -31.52
N LEU A 27 -6.39 -1.65 -31.30
CA LEU A 27 -6.31 -0.29 -30.78
C LEU A 27 -5.71 -0.28 -29.37
N MET A 28 -6.26 -1.11 -28.49
CA MET A 28 -5.84 -1.17 -27.09
C MET A 28 -4.36 -1.58 -26.97
N ARG A 29 -3.92 -2.60 -27.71
CA ARG A 29 -2.51 -3.02 -27.77
C ARG A 29 -1.59 -1.92 -28.30
N ASN A 30 -2.00 -1.19 -29.35
CA ASN A 30 -1.20 -0.08 -29.87
C ASN A 30 -0.92 0.98 -28.81
N ARG A 31 -1.94 1.34 -28.02
CA ARG A 31 -1.83 2.34 -26.94
C ARG A 31 -1.08 1.80 -25.73
N ALA A 32 -1.30 0.54 -25.36
CA ALA A 32 -0.58 -0.13 -24.27
C ALA A 32 0.93 -0.17 -24.55
N ASN A 33 1.32 -0.53 -25.77
CA ASN A 33 2.73 -0.58 -26.19
C ASN A 33 3.40 0.81 -26.11
N LYS A 34 2.66 1.90 -26.36
CA LYS A 34 3.17 3.27 -26.22
C LYS A 34 3.34 3.69 -24.76
N LEU A 35 2.47 3.21 -23.85
CA LEU A 35 2.59 3.44 -22.41
C LEU A 35 3.80 2.71 -21.83
N GLY A 36 3.99 1.44 -22.22
CA GLY A 36 5.21 0.67 -21.95
C GLY A 36 5.45 0.32 -20.48
N TYR A 37 4.41 0.27 -19.65
CA TYR A 37 4.46 -0.31 -18.31
C TYR A 37 3.70 -1.65 -18.29
N GLU A 38 4.01 -2.51 -17.32
CA GLU A 38 3.57 -3.91 -17.25
C GLU A 38 2.05 -4.09 -17.47
N ASP A 39 1.23 -3.39 -16.69
CA ASP A 39 -0.23 -3.53 -16.70
C ASP A 39 -0.95 -2.65 -17.73
N ALA A 40 -0.23 -2.03 -18.68
CA ALA A 40 -0.80 -1.01 -19.56
C ALA A 40 -1.99 -1.52 -20.40
N TYR A 41 -1.92 -2.77 -20.85
CA TYR A 41 -2.99 -3.36 -21.64
C TYR A 41 -4.24 -3.64 -20.80
N GLU A 42 -4.10 -4.23 -19.61
CA GLU A 42 -5.24 -4.53 -18.74
C GLU A 42 -5.92 -3.25 -18.24
N ASN A 43 -5.16 -2.19 -17.95
CA ASN A 43 -5.73 -0.89 -17.59
C ASN A 43 -6.56 -0.27 -18.72
N ILE A 44 -6.05 -0.32 -19.96
CA ILE A 44 -6.80 0.18 -21.13
C ILE A 44 -8.04 -0.70 -21.38
N ARG A 45 -7.90 -2.02 -21.23
CA ARG A 45 -8.99 -2.98 -21.41
C ARG A 45 -10.10 -2.77 -20.39
N LEU A 46 -9.75 -2.54 -19.13
CA LEU A 46 -10.70 -2.19 -18.08
C LEU A 46 -11.44 -0.89 -18.44
N TYR A 47 -10.71 0.17 -18.80
CA TYR A 47 -11.31 1.43 -19.23
C TYR A 47 -12.25 1.25 -20.42
N PHE A 48 -11.88 0.41 -21.40
CA PHE A 48 -12.73 0.12 -22.55
C PHE A 48 -14.04 -0.55 -22.12
N ILE A 49 -13.98 -1.56 -21.24
CA ILE A 49 -15.18 -2.24 -20.74
C ILE A 49 -16.09 -1.25 -20.00
N GLU A 50 -15.52 -0.40 -19.14
CA GLU A 50 -16.26 0.67 -18.45
C GLU A 50 -16.88 1.66 -19.44
N LEU A 51 -16.14 2.07 -20.47
CA LEU A 51 -16.64 2.95 -21.53
C LEU A 51 -17.87 2.34 -22.21
N ILE A 52 -17.78 1.08 -22.64
CA ILE A 52 -18.88 0.36 -23.27
C ILE A 52 -20.07 0.25 -22.31
N TYR A 53 -19.83 -0.05 -21.04
CA TYR A 53 -20.90 -0.23 -20.07
C TYR A 53 -21.65 1.07 -19.73
N PHE A 54 -20.92 2.19 -19.60
CA PHE A 54 -21.50 3.47 -19.15
C PHE A 54 -21.81 4.48 -20.26
N MET A 55 -21.40 4.22 -21.51
CA MET A 55 -21.69 5.14 -22.61
C MET A 55 -23.19 5.25 -22.89
N LYS A 56 -23.67 6.49 -23.03
CA LYS A 56 -25.06 6.78 -23.37
C LYS A 56 -25.23 6.76 -24.89
N LEU A 57 -25.55 5.59 -25.43
CA LEU A 57 -25.74 5.36 -26.87
C LEU A 57 -26.74 6.33 -27.50
N GLU A 58 -27.74 6.78 -26.75
CA GLU A 58 -28.78 7.70 -27.21
C GLU A 58 -28.23 9.09 -27.49
N LYS A 59 -27.14 9.48 -26.83
CA LYS A 59 -26.51 10.81 -26.96
C LYS A 59 -25.51 10.87 -28.11
N ILE A 60 -25.20 9.76 -28.76
CA ILE A 60 -24.28 9.72 -29.88
C ILE A 60 -25.01 10.23 -31.13
N ARG A 61 -24.49 11.30 -31.73
CA ARG A 61 -25.09 11.95 -32.91
C ARG A 61 -25.11 11.03 -34.12
N LEU A 62 -24.01 10.30 -34.35
CA LEU A 62 -23.84 9.37 -35.46
C LEU A 62 -23.88 7.93 -34.92
N LYS A 63 -25.05 7.30 -35.02
CA LYS A 63 -25.28 5.92 -34.53
C LYS A 63 -24.83 4.84 -35.50
N GLU A 64 -24.32 5.24 -36.67
CA GLU A 64 -23.64 4.33 -37.58
C GLU A 64 -22.34 3.79 -36.97
N ASP A 65 -21.93 2.60 -37.40
CA ASP A 65 -20.75 1.92 -36.86
C ASP A 65 -19.48 2.79 -36.92
N GLY A 66 -19.33 3.62 -37.97
CA GLY A 66 -18.21 4.56 -38.09
C GLY A 66 -18.20 5.67 -37.03
N GLY A 67 -19.37 6.21 -36.69
CA GLY A 67 -19.52 7.24 -35.65
C GLY A 67 -19.21 6.71 -34.26
N ILE A 68 -19.73 5.51 -33.95
CA ILE A 68 -19.47 4.83 -32.68
C ILE A 68 -17.98 4.45 -32.57
N THR A 69 -17.40 3.90 -33.63
CA THR A 69 -15.97 3.54 -33.68
C THR A 69 -15.09 4.78 -33.45
N SER A 70 -15.44 5.91 -34.07
CA SER A 70 -14.72 7.18 -33.87
C SER A 70 -14.80 7.67 -32.42
N TYR A 71 -15.97 7.55 -31.79
CA TYR A 71 -16.16 7.91 -30.38
C TYR A 71 -15.30 7.03 -29.45
N ILE A 72 -15.28 5.72 -29.69
CA ILE A 72 -14.46 4.77 -28.92
C ILE A 72 -12.97 5.11 -29.09
N ASN A 73 -12.52 5.30 -30.34
CA ASN A 73 -11.13 5.68 -30.62
C ASN A 73 -10.72 6.95 -29.89
N ALA A 74 -11.53 8.01 -29.96
CA ALA A 74 -11.26 9.26 -29.26
C ALA A 74 -11.21 9.09 -27.74
N SER A 75 -12.10 8.26 -27.18
CA SER A 75 -12.17 7.99 -25.74
C SER A 75 -10.92 7.25 -25.25
N VAL A 76 -10.53 6.18 -25.95
CA VAL A 76 -9.31 5.41 -25.64
C VAL A 76 -8.05 6.27 -25.82
N ASP A 77 -8.00 7.14 -26.83
CA ASP A 77 -6.89 8.08 -27.04
C ASP A 77 -6.78 9.10 -25.91
N ASN A 78 -7.92 9.61 -25.42
CA ASN A 78 -7.95 10.51 -24.27
C ASN A 78 -7.47 9.82 -22.98
N PHE A 79 -7.90 8.57 -22.74
CA PHE A 79 -7.40 7.77 -21.64
C PHE A 79 -5.89 7.57 -21.74
N TYR A 80 -5.39 7.16 -22.90
CA TYR A 80 -3.96 7.04 -23.18
C TYR A 80 -3.20 8.34 -22.88
N ASN A 81 -3.69 9.49 -23.36
CA ASN A 81 -3.05 10.79 -23.12
C ASN A 81 -3.03 11.17 -21.62
N LYS A 82 -4.08 10.82 -20.88
CA LYS A 82 -4.15 11.01 -19.42
C LYS A 82 -3.11 10.13 -18.71
N GLU A 83 -2.98 8.87 -19.08
CA GLU A 83 -2.02 7.94 -18.50
C GLU A 83 -0.57 8.32 -18.84
N MET A 84 -0.30 8.78 -20.07
CA MET A 84 1.01 9.31 -20.45
C MET A 84 1.46 10.46 -19.54
N LYS A 85 0.56 11.41 -19.22
CA LYS A 85 0.88 12.52 -18.31
C LYS A 85 1.19 12.05 -16.88
N LYS A 86 0.58 10.96 -16.41
CA LYS A 86 0.91 10.35 -15.11
C LYS A 86 2.29 9.70 -15.18
N ARG A 87 2.59 8.96 -16.25
CA ARG A 87 3.90 8.36 -16.47
C ARG A 87 5.02 9.40 -16.46
N ASP A 88 4.81 10.56 -17.08
CA ASP A 88 5.81 11.63 -17.07
C ASP A 88 6.05 12.22 -15.66
N LYS A 89 5.07 12.13 -14.76
CA LYS A 89 5.28 12.42 -13.33
C LYS A 89 6.09 11.31 -12.66
N TRP A 90 5.72 10.04 -12.87
CA TRP A 90 6.41 8.89 -12.28
C TRP A 90 7.84 8.69 -12.78
N LYS A 91 8.19 9.14 -14.00
CA LYS A 91 9.59 9.16 -14.46
C LYS A 91 10.51 10.00 -13.56
N LYS A 92 9.97 10.87 -12.71
CA LYS A 92 10.72 11.65 -11.73
C LYS A 92 10.93 10.90 -10.42
N GLU A 93 10.27 9.77 -10.25
CA GLU A 93 10.38 8.89 -9.10
C GLU A 93 11.33 7.74 -9.44
N ILE A 94 12.15 7.37 -8.47
CA ILE A 94 13.09 6.25 -8.61
C ILE A 94 12.63 5.18 -7.63
N VAL A 95 12.39 3.98 -8.15
CA VAL A 95 12.06 2.83 -7.31
C VAL A 95 13.32 2.43 -6.54
N ILE A 96 13.23 2.33 -5.22
CA ILE A 96 14.39 2.02 -4.36
C ILE A 96 15.01 0.67 -4.74
N SER A 97 14.19 -0.34 -5.04
CA SER A 97 14.67 -1.66 -5.48
C SER A 97 15.33 -1.67 -6.86
N ALA A 98 15.20 -0.59 -7.64
CA ALA A 98 15.93 -0.43 -8.90
C ALA A 98 17.31 0.24 -8.71
N LEU A 99 17.65 0.65 -7.49
CA LEU A 99 18.97 1.19 -7.17
C LEU A 99 19.99 0.05 -7.05
N PRO A 100 21.28 0.31 -7.40
CA PRO A 100 22.38 -0.54 -6.98
C PRO A 100 22.41 -0.70 -5.46
N ALA A 101 22.85 -1.86 -4.98
CA ALA A 101 22.87 -2.20 -3.56
C ALA A 101 23.59 -1.14 -2.70
N GLU A 102 24.65 -0.51 -3.22
CA GLU A 102 25.32 0.55 -2.48
C GLU A 102 24.40 1.77 -2.27
N GLN A 103 23.67 2.18 -3.31
CA GLN A 103 22.76 3.34 -3.24
C GLN A 103 21.53 3.05 -2.39
N GLU A 104 20.97 1.85 -2.47
CA GLU A 104 19.90 1.37 -1.59
C GLU A 104 20.31 1.48 -0.13
N TYR A 105 21.49 0.94 0.23
CA TYR A 105 22.04 1.05 1.58
C TYR A 105 22.17 2.51 2.06
N TYR A 106 22.63 3.42 1.21
CA TYR A 106 22.70 4.84 1.55
C TYR A 106 21.33 5.46 1.83
N VAL A 107 20.32 5.10 1.03
CA VAL A 107 18.93 5.55 1.23
C VAL A 107 18.38 5.00 2.53
N GLU A 108 18.50 3.69 2.78
CA GLU A 108 18.05 3.05 4.02
C GLU A 108 18.70 3.67 5.25
N LYS A 109 20.03 3.86 5.22
CA LYS A 109 20.76 4.49 6.32
C LYS A 109 20.28 5.91 6.60
N LYS A 110 20.02 6.70 5.55
CA LYS A 110 19.55 8.09 5.68
C LYS A 110 18.09 8.19 6.14
N MET A 111 17.27 7.22 5.73
CA MET A 111 15.84 7.14 6.05
C MET A 111 15.58 6.42 7.37
N SER A 112 16.56 5.69 7.89
CA SER A 112 16.51 5.04 9.18
C SER A 112 16.22 6.08 10.26
N LYS A 113 15.18 5.80 11.03
CA LYS A 113 14.83 6.55 12.23
C LYS A 113 15.02 5.61 13.39
N GLU A 114 15.52 6.16 14.49
CA GLU A 114 15.44 5.46 15.77
C GLU A 114 13.96 5.25 16.09
N ASP A 115 13.58 3.99 16.25
CA ASP A 115 12.24 3.68 16.72
C ASP A 115 12.13 4.19 18.16
N LYS A 116 11.24 5.15 18.38
CA LYS A 116 11.00 5.70 19.72
C LYS A 116 10.08 4.80 20.53
N ALA A 117 9.41 3.85 19.88
CA ALA A 117 8.58 2.87 20.56
C ALA A 117 9.48 1.72 21.04
N ASP A 118 9.67 1.63 22.35
CA ASP A 118 10.22 0.44 22.96
C ASP A 118 9.13 -0.61 23.22
N ILE A 119 9.55 -1.84 23.49
CA ILE A 119 8.64 -2.96 23.77
C ILE A 119 7.73 -2.72 24.99
N PHE A 120 8.09 -1.79 25.90
CA PHE A 120 7.23 -1.45 27.03
C PHE A 120 6.12 -0.49 26.63
N MET A 121 6.38 0.40 25.66
CA MET A 121 5.37 1.24 25.03
C MET A 121 4.37 0.40 24.25
N GLU A 122 4.83 -0.55 23.44
CA GLU A 122 3.96 -1.46 22.67
C GLU A 122 3.04 -2.31 23.57
N LEU A 123 3.60 -2.84 24.66
CA LEU A 123 2.87 -3.69 25.61
C LEU A 123 2.06 -2.89 26.64
N ASN A 124 2.14 -1.55 26.56
CA ASN A 124 1.52 -0.60 27.48
C ASN A 124 1.78 -0.97 28.95
N ILE A 125 3.06 -1.25 29.27
CA ILE A 125 3.48 -1.74 30.59
C ILE A 125 3.38 -0.63 31.65
N ALA A 126 3.52 0.63 31.24
CA ALA A 126 3.45 1.79 32.13
C ALA A 126 2.09 1.89 32.87
N GLU A 127 0.99 1.57 32.19
CA GLU A 127 -0.35 1.60 32.79
C GLU A 127 -0.63 0.43 33.74
N LYS A 128 0.15 -0.65 33.64
CA LYS A 128 -0.09 -1.90 34.38
C LYS A 128 0.76 -2.06 35.63
N LEU A 129 1.75 -1.19 35.82
CA LEU A 129 2.70 -1.26 36.93
C LEU A 129 2.64 0.00 37.79
N ALA A 130 3.01 -0.14 39.06
CA ALA A 130 3.26 1.04 39.88
C ALA A 130 4.45 1.84 39.30
N PRO A 131 4.46 3.18 39.39
CA PRO A 131 5.49 4.02 38.75
C PRO A 131 6.93 3.62 39.11
N TYR A 132 7.16 3.22 40.36
CA TYR A 132 8.47 2.75 40.82
C TYR A 132 8.83 1.36 40.27
N GLU A 133 7.85 0.47 40.09
CA GLU A 133 8.05 -0.85 39.47
C GLU A 133 8.40 -0.71 37.98
N TYR A 134 7.67 0.16 37.27
CA TYR A 134 7.96 0.51 35.89
C TYR A 134 9.36 1.11 35.74
N LYS A 135 9.72 2.11 36.55
CA LYS A 135 11.05 2.73 36.49
C LYS A 135 12.18 1.71 36.64
N ILE A 136 12.10 0.82 37.62
CA ILE A 136 13.15 -0.18 37.88
C ILE A 136 13.27 -1.16 36.71
N ILE A 137 12.15 -1.60 36.13
CA ILE A 137 12.18 -2.55 35.01
C ILE A 137 12.62 -1.88 33.70
N TYR A 138 12.28 -0.59 33.52
CA TYR A 138 12.71 0.24 32.38
C TYR A 138 14.23 0.45 32.40
N MET A 139 14.78 0.85 33.54
CA MET A 139 16.22 1.05 33.71
C MET A 139 17.01 -0.23 33.40
N ILE A 140 16.48 -1.42 33.71
CA ILE A 140 17.18 -2.69 33.49
C ILE A 140 17.13 -3.14 32.03
N TYR A 141 15.94 -3.09 31.42
CA TYR A 141 15.69 -3.75 30.13
C TYR A 141 15.69 -2.82 28.93
N ILE A 142 15.42 -1.52 29.13
CA ILE A 142 15.46 -0.51 28.07
C ILE A 142 16.78 0.27 28.14
N GLU A 143 17.18 0.74 29.32
CA GLU A 143 18.39 1.56 29.49
C GLU A 143 19.66 0.73 29.82
N GLY A 144 19.54 -0.55 30.14
CA GLY A 144 20.67 -1.46 30.32
C GLY A 144 21.42 -1.35 31.67
N TYR A 145 20.88 -0.66 32.67
CA TYR A 145 21.49 -0.56 33.99
C TYR A 145 21.53 -1.91 34.72
N SER A 146 22.64 -2.15 35.42
CA SER A 146 22.76 -3.28 36.34
C SER A 146 21.95 -3.06 37.62
N VAL A 147 21.50 -4.15 38.23
CA VAL A 147 20.84 -4.14 39.56
C VAL A 147 21.71 -3.44 40.61
N ALA A 148 23.03 -3.53 40.48
CA ALA A 148 23.98 -2.91 41.40
C ALA A 148 24.06 -1.37 41.23
N GLU A 149 23.92 -0.85 40.02
CA GLU A 149 23.88 0.60 39.75
C GLU A 149 22.57 1.20 40.25
N ILE A 150 21.46 0.53 39.98
CA ILE A 150 20.13 0.94 40.45
C ILE A 150 20.07 0.93 41.97
N ALA A 151 20.60 -0.11 42.62
CA ALA A 151 20.63 -0.21 44.08
C ALA A 151 21.43 0.94 44.72
N ARG A 152 22.60 1.28 44.16
CA ARG A 152 23.42 2.42 44.60
C ARG A 152 22.68 3.74 44.41
N GLY A 153 22.08 3.98 43.24
CA GLY A 153 21.33 5.21 42.96
C GLY A 153 20.06 5.37 43.80
N ALA A 154 19.43 4.26 44.21
CA ALA A 154 18.21 4.25 45.02
C ALA A 154 18.46 4.16 46.54
N ASN A 155 19.71 4.13 46.99
CA ASN A 155 20.12 3.84 48.37
C ASN A 155 19.44 2.59 48.96
N LYS A 156 19.41 1.51 48.17
CA LYS A 156 18.81 0.22 48.54
C LYS A 156 19.85 -0.91 48.43
N THR A 157 19.56 -2.03 49.09
CA THR A 157 20.38 -3.23 48.92
C THR A 157 20.16 -3.85 47.54
N ARG A 158 21.20 -4.51 47.00
CA ARG A 158 21.09 -5.27 45.74
C ARG A 158 19.98 -6.33 45.82
N GLN A 159 19.83 -6.98 46.98
CA GLN A 159 18.80 -7.98 47.21
C GLN A 159 17.40 -7.38 47.09
N ALA A 160 17.15 -6.20 47.65
CA ALA A 160 15.85 -5.55 47.58
C ALA A 160 15.45 -5.21 46.13
N VAL A 161 16.37 -4.68 45.33
CA VAL A 161 16.12 -4.38 43.91
C VAL A 161 15.91 -5.67 43.11
N ASN A 162 16.67 -6.74 43.40
CA ASN A 162 16.51 -8.02 42.71
C ASN A 162 15.18 -8.72 43.06
N GLN A 163 14.73 -8.64 44.32
CA GLN A 163 13.41 -9.15 44.73
C GLN A 163 12.28 -8.38 44.03
N LEU A 164 12.40 -7.06 43.96
CA LEU A 164 11.45 -6.21 43.24
C LEU A 164 11.39 -6.58 41.75
N LYS A 165 12.56 -6.69 41.08
CA LYS A 165 12.66 -7.14 39.69
C LYS A 165 11.91 -8.46 39.47
N LYS A 166 12.17 -9.48 40.28
CA LYS A 166 11.52 -10.80 40.17
C LYS A 166 10.00 -10.70 40.32
N ARG A 167 9.51 -9.92 41.29
CA ARG A 167 8.08 -9.71 41.52
C ARG A 167 7.42 -9.02 40.33
N VAL A 168 8.05 -7.98 39.79
CA VAL A 168 7.52 -7.22 38.64
C VAL A 168 7.49 -8.08 37.38
N LEU A 169 8.54 -8.86 37.10
CA LEU A 169 8.55 -9.80 35.98
C LEU A 169 7.44 -10.85 36.10
N LYS A 170 7.18 -11.35 37.32
CA LYS A 170 6.05 -12.24 37.56
C LYS A 170 4.71 -11.57 37.21
N LYS A 171 4.49 -10.33 37.67
CA LYS A 171 3.28 -9.55 37.33
C LYS A 171 3.11 -9.39 35.82
N ILE A 172 4.17 -8.99 35.12
CA ILE A 172 4.16 -8.84 33.64
C ILE A 172 3.81 -10.18 32.99
N LYS A 173 4.45 -11.26 33.43
CA LYS A 173 4.19 -12.62 32.93
C LYS A 173 2.71 -12.97 33.11
N ASP A 174 2.17 -12.83 34.32
CA ASP A 174 0.78 -13.16 34.62
C ASP A 174 -0.19 -12.34 33.72
N MET A 175 0.08 -11.05 33.51
CA MET A 175 -0.70 -10.20 32.61
C MET A 175 -0.67 -10.64 31.13
N MET A 176 0.45 -11.19 30.66
CA MET A 176 0.58 -11.66 29.26
C MET A 176 -0.14 -12.99 29.01
N PHE A 177 -0.36 -13.81 30.05
CA PHE A 177 -1.04 -15.10 29.93
C PHE A 177 -2.53 -15.05 30.35
N THR A 178 -3.11 -13.85 30.50
CA THR A 178 -4.54 -13.66 30.86
C THR A 178 -5.41 -13.26 29.66
N PHE A 179 -4.91 -13.42 28.43
CA PHE A 179 -5.69 -13.36 27.19
C PHE A 179 -5.88 -14.77 26.64
#